data_AF-A0A7H0H422-F1
#
_entry.id   AF-A0A7H0H422-F1
#
_cell.length_a   1.000
_cell.length_b   1.000
_cell.length_c   1.000
_cell.angle_alpha   90.00
_cell.angle_beta   90.00
_cell.angle_gamma   90.00
#
_symmetry.space_group_name_H-M   'P 1'
#
loop_
_entity.id
_entity.type
_entity.pdbx_description
1 polymer ?
#
loop_
_entity_poly.entity_id
_entity_poly.type
_entity_poly.pdbx_seq_one_letter_code
_entity_poly.pdbx_strand_id
1 'polypeptide(L)' 'MPEPFSERNFSGKCNLRVGQGLHRRLATEAAEEHMSLNQYVVRRLSEAS' A
#
# COMPACT_ATOMS: atom_id res chain seq x y z
N MET A 1 7.68 32.97 11.84
CA MET A 1 8.49 31.77 11.51
C MET A 1 7.51 30.79 10.85
N PRO A 2 7.77 30.26 9.64
CA PRO A 2 6.81 29.34 9.02
C PRO A 2 6.72 28.09 9.90
N GLU A 3 5.49 27.70 10.23
CA GLU A 3 5.24 26.50 11.03
C GLU A 3 5.83 25.28 10.31
N PRO A 4 6.55 24.40 11.02
CA PRO A 4 7.14 23.23 10.40
C PRO A 4 6.04 22.39 9.75
N PHE A 5 6.28 21.90 8.53
CA PHE A 5 5.39 20.98 7.79
C PHE A 5 5.12 19.65 8.52
N SER A 6 5.64 19.49 9.74
CA SER A 6 5.76 18.26 10.52
C SER A 6 4.48 17.80 11.22
N GLU A 7 3.33 18.44 11.00
CA GLU A 7 2.06 18.07 11.65
C GLU A 7 1.00 17.56 10.68
N ARG A 8 1.38 17.08 9.49
CA ARG A 8 0.43 16.29 8.72
C ARG A 8 0.29 14.93 9.39
N ASN A 9 -0.79 14.78 10.17
CA ASN A 9 -1.24 13.50 10.66
C ASN A 9 -1.60 12.61 9.46
N PHE A 10 -0.67 11.75 9.06
CA PHE A 10 -0.93 10.77 8.02
C PHE A 10 -1.74 9.62 8.62
N SER A 11 -2.99 9.48 8.19
CA SER A 11 -3.92 8.47 8.73
C SER A 11 -3.51 7.02 8.46
N GLY A 12 -2.46 6.78 7.68
CA GLY A 12 -2.02 5.46 7.22
C GLY A 12 -2.95 4.78 6.22
N LYS A 13 -4.11 5.40 5.89
CA LYS A 13 -5.06 4.85 4.93
C LYS A 13 -4.68 5.27 3.51
N CYS A 14 -4.57 4.30 2.61
CA CYS A 14 -4.28 4.51 1.21
C CYS A 14 -5.32 3.81 0.34
N ASN A 15 -6.21 4.59 -0.29
CA ASN A 15 -7.23 4.07 -1.20
C ASN A 15 -6.74 4.25 -2.64
N LEU A 16 -6.25 3.18 -3.25
CA LEU A 16 -5.73 3.19 -4.63
C LEU A 16 -6.77 2.67 -5.62
N ARG A 17 -6.82 3.28 -6.80
CA ARG A 17 -7.52 2.72 -7.96
C ARG A 17 -6.51 2.02 -8.84
N VAL A 18 -6.72 0.74 -9.07
CA VAL A 18 -5.87 -0.09 -9.92
C VAL A 18 -6.71 -0.81 -10.97
N GLY A 19 -6.11 -1.11 -12.13
CA GLY A 19 -6.79 -1.91 -13.15
C GLY A 19 -7.09 -3.33 -12.65
N GLN A 20 -8.17 -3.94 -13.17
CA GLN A 20 -8.61 -5.28 -12.74
C GLN A 20 -7.51 -6.34 -12.87
N GLY A 21 -6.71 -6.29 -13.94
CA GLY A 21 -5.61 -7.22 -14.15
C GLY A 21 -4.53 -7.14 -13.08
N LEU A 22 -4.17 -5.92 -12.66
CA LEU A 22 -3.20 -5.70 -11.60
C LEU A 22 -3.76 -6.13 -10.24
N HIS A 23 -5.01 -5.76 -9.94
CA HIS A 23 -5.68 -6.21 -8.71
C HIS A 23 -5.71 -7.74 -8.62
N ARG A 24 -6.06 -8.44 -9.71
CA ARG A 24 -6.11 -9.90 -9.74
C ARG A 24 -4.73 -10.51 -9.45
N ARG A 25 -3.68 -10.02 -10.10
CA ARG A 25 -2.31 -10.53 -9.88
C ARG A 25 -1.89 -10.35 -8.42
N LEU A 26 -2.02 -9.14 -7.89
CA LEU A 26 -1.66 -8.85 -6.50
C LEU A 26 -2.47 -9.67 -5.49
N ALA A 27 -3.76 -9.90 -5.76
CA ALA A 27 -4.60 -10.73 -4.90
C ALA A 27 -4.21 -12.21 -4.95
N THR A 28 -3.82 -12.73 -6.11
CA THR A 28 -3.33 -14.09 -6.26
C THR A 28 -1.99 -14.26 -5.53
N GLU A 29 -1.02 -13.37 -5.77
CA GLU A 29 0.30 -13.41 -5.12
C GLU A 29 0.16 -13.29 -3.59
N ALA A 30 -0.69 -12.39 -3.10
CA ALA A 30 -0.96 -12.27 -1.67
C ALA A 30 -1.54 -13.55 -1.06
N ALA A 31 -2.44 -14.24 -1.78
CA ALA A 31 -3.04 -15.48 -1.33
C ALA A 31 -2.02 -16.65 -1.31
N GLU A 32 -1.13 -16.73 -2.29
CA GLU A 32 -0.02 -17.70 -2.33
C GLU A 32 0.92 -17.53 -1.13
N GLU A 33 1.13 -16.30 -0.69
CA GLU A 33 1.96 -15.99 0.46
C GLU A 33 1.20 -15.98 1.79
N HIS A 34 -0.08 -16.39 1.81
CA HIS A 34 -0.94 -16.38 2.99
C HIS A 34 -1.05 -15.03 3.70
N MET A 35 -0.97 -13.93 2.92
CA MET A 35 -1.07 -12.56 3.41
C MET A 35 -2.36 -11.89 2.94
N SER A 36 -2.83 -10.89 3.68
CA SER A 36 -3.87 -10.01 3.15
C SER A 36 -3.31 -9.17 2.01
N LEU A 37 -4.15 -8.79 1.04
CA LEU A 37 -3.76 -7.92 -0.06
C LEU A 37 -3.10 -6.62 0.42
N ASN A 38 -3.62 -6.01 1.50
CA ASN A 38 -3.03 -4.79 2.07
C ASN A 38 -1.62 -5.02 2.61
N GLN A 39 -1.40 -6.11 3.37
CA GLN A 39 -0.06 -6.43 3.88
C GLN A 39 0.92 -6.72 2.74
N TYR A 40 0.47 -7.46 1.72
CA TYR A 40 1.27 -7.76 0.55
C TYR A 40 1.71 -6.47 -0.18
N VAL A 41 0.77 -5.57 -0.46
CA VAL A 41 1.06 -4.29 -1.12
C VAL A 41 2.01 -3.44 -0.28
N VAL A 42 1.81 -3.34 1.04
CA VAL A 42 2.73 -2.60 1.92
C VAL A 42 4.14 -3.19 1.86
N ARG A 43 4.28 -4.52 1.94
CA ARG A 43 5.59 -5.19 1.84
C ARG A 43 6.28 -4.86 0.51
N ARG A 44 5.57 -5.00 -0.61
CA ARG A 44 6.10 -4.72 -1.95
C ARG A 44 6.51 -3.24 -2.11
N LEU A 45 5.76 -2.32 -1.51
CA LEU A 45 6.12 -0.90 -1.50
C LEU A 45 7.37 -0.62 -0.67
N SER A 46 7.53 -1.28 0.48
CA SER A 46 8.74 -1.18 1.31
C SER A 46 9.98 -1.79 0.66
N GLU A 47 9.83 -2.80 -0.19
CA GLU A 47 10.93 -3.39 -0.99
C GLU A 47 11.33 -2.48 -2.17
N ALA A 48 10.42 -1.65 -2.67
CA ALA A 48 10.63 -0.80 -3.84
C ALA A 48 11.16 0.61 -3.50
N SER A 49 11.22 0.97 -2.21
CA SER A 49 11.68 2.27 -1.71
C SER A 49 13.19 2.38 -1.55
#